data_AF-A0A2M6XEG6-F1
#
_entry.id   AF-A0A2M6XEG6-F1
#
_cell.length_a   1.000
_cell.length_b   1.000
_cell.length_c   1.000
_cell.angle_alpha   90.00
_cell.angle_beta   90.00
_cell.angle_gamma   90.00
#
_symmetry.space_group_name_H-M   'P 1'
#
loop_
_entity.id
_entity.type
_entity.pdbx_description
1 polymer ?
#
loop_
_entity_poly.entity_id
_entity_poly.type
_entity_poly.pdbx_seq_one_letter_code
_entity_poly.pdbx_strand_id
1 'polypeptide(L)'
;MINKKGFTLDKVQRLNSGFTLIELLIVIAILGVLASGVFIAINPLQKLQQARNAQRKMDLGSLANALEAYAISHNGQYPTTNLAWCGPVGSYYDCGQDWIPGLVISGELKTLPKDPKTGQSFLPCNDSRSVGYLYRSNGTDYKLLDHCGPECSDCTLGGDTYKTTDPFYDPTRPTWAWQHSSSGGAGW
;
A
#
# COMPACT_ATOMS: atom_id res chain seq x y z
N MET A 1 29.15 -68.94 -51.75
CA MET A 1 28.56 -67.62 -52.06
C MET A 1 28.04 -66.98 -50.77
N ILE A 2 28.74 -65.99 -50.19
CA ILE A 2 28.13 -64.96 -49.33
C ILE A 2 28.96 -63.68 -49.51
N ASN A 3 28.37 -62.68 -50.15
CA ASN A 3 28.96 -61.36 -50.41
C ASN A 3 28.66 -60.45 -49.22
N LYS A 4 29.65 -60.17 -48.36
CA LYS A 4 29.50 -59.20 -47.27
C LYS A 4 29.68 -57.79 -47.84
N LYS A 5 28.59 -57.14 -48.24
CA LYS A 5 28.60 -55.69 -48.48
C LYS A 5 28.81 -54.99 -47.14
N GLY A 6 29.96 -54.34 -47.01
CA GLY A 6 30.32 -53.55 -45.83
C GLY A 6 29.37 -52.36 -45.66
N PHE A 7 28.85 -52.22 -44.45
CA PHE A 7 28.05 -51.08 -44.01
C PHE A 7 29.02 -49.94 -43.65
N THR A 8 29.05 -48.89 -44.47
CA THR A 8 29.86 -47.69 -44.21
C THR A 8 29.13 -46.80 -43.20
N LEU A 9 29.73 -46.61 -42.02
CA LEU A 9 29.27 -45.67 -41.01
C LEU A 9 29.67 -44.26 -41.46
N ASP A 10 28.69 -43.47 -41.90
CA ASP A 10 28.89 -42.03 -42.11
C ASP A 10 29.18 -41.37 -40.76
N LYS A 11 30.42 -40.90 -40.64
CA LYS A 11 30.95 -40.23 -39.45
C LYS A 11 30.28 -38.87 -39.32
N VAL A 12 29.23 -38.76 -38.50
CA VAL A 12 28.60 -37.48 -38.13
C VAL A 12 29.66 -36.61 -37.46
N GLN A 13 30.21 -35.64 -38.21
CA GLN A 13 31.15 -34.66 -37.69
C GLN A 13 30.40 -33.72 -36.75
N ARG A 14 30.64 -33.87 -35.44
CA ARG A 14 30.23 -32.87 -34.45
C ARG A 14 31.11 -31.63 -34.65
N LEU A 15 30.50 -30.54 -35.10
CA LEU A 15 31.13 -29.22 -35.11
C LEU A 15 31.23 -28.76 -33.64
N ASN A 16 32.39 -29.00 -33.02
CA ASN A 16 32.72 -28.41 -31.73
C ASN A 16 33.07 -26.93 -31.92
N SER A 17 32.04 -26.09 -31.98
CA SER A 17 32.19 -24.64 -31.91
C SER A 17 32.26 -24.24 -30.44
N GLY A 18 33.47 -23.95 -29.95
CA GLY A 18 33.68 -23.35 -28.63
C GLY A 18 33.47 -21.84 -28.68
N PHE A 19 32.92 -21.26 -27.62
CA PHE A 19 32.86 -19.81 -27.42
C PHE A 19 34.28 -19.23 -27.34
N THR A 20 34.54 -18.12 -28.02
CA THR A 20 35.81 -17.41 -27.86
C THR A 20 35.80 -16.54 -26.60
N LEU A 21 36.98 -16.32 -26.00
CA LEU A 21 37.13 -15.42 -24.85
C LEU A 21 36.69 -13.98 -25.18
N ILE A 22 36.89 -13.55 -26.43
CA ILE A 22 36.49 -12.21 -26.88
C ILE A 22 34.97 -12.07 -26.99
N GLU A 23 34.26 -13.10 -27.43
CA GLU A 23 32.80 -13.11 -27.45
C GLU A 23 32.23 -12.98 -26.04
N LEU A 24 32.80 -13.71 -25.06
CA LEU A 24 32.34 -13.59 -23.68
C LEU A 24 32.65 -12.21 -23.08
N LEU A 25 33.81 -11.62 -23.40
CA LEU A 25 34.19 -10.27 -22.96
C LEU A 25 33.24 -9.19 -23.49
N ILE A 26 32.84 -9.27 -24.76
CA ILE A 26 31.89 -8.32 -25.35
C ILE A 26 30.51 -8.47 -24.71
N VAL A 27 30.06 -9.70 -24.43
CA VAL A 27 28.75 -9.94 -23.79
C VAL A 27 28.68 -9.32 -22.40
N ILE A 28 29.69 -9.53 -21.55
CA ILE A 28 29.67 -8.93 -20.20
C ILE A 28 29.81 -7.40 -20.23
N ALA A 29 30.52 -6.86 -21.23
CA ALA A 29 30.61 -5.41 -21.42
C ALA A 29 29.26 -4.81 -21.81
N ILE A 30 28.54 -5.43 -22.76
CA ILE A 30 27.19 -5.01 -23.16
C ILE A 30 26.22 -5.16 -21.97
N LEU A 31 26.28 -6.28 -21.23
CA LEU A 31 25.46 -6.48 -20.04
C LEU A 31 25.72 -5.42 -18.97
N GLY A 32 26.97 -4.98 -18.78
CA GLY A 32 27.30 -3.89 -17.85
C GLY A 32 26.67 -2.54 -18.23
N VAL A 33 26.68 -2.21 -19.52
CA VAL A 33 26.07 -0.97 -20.04
C VAL A 33 24.53 -1.03 -19.99
N LEU A 34 23.93 -2.16 -20.33
CA LEU A 34 22.48 -2.33 -20.25
C LEU A 34 22.00 -2.34 -18.79
N ALA A 35 22.73 -3.00 -17.90
CA ALA A 35 22.39 -3.05 -16.47
C ALA A 35 22.38 -1.66 -15.84
N SER A 36 23.35 -0.79 -16.17
CA SER A 36 23.38 0.59 -15.64
C SER A 36 22.20 1.45 -16.14
N GLY A 37 21.75 1.24 -17.38
CA GLY A 37 20.60 1.96 -17.95
C GLY A 37 19.25 1.61 -17.28
N VAL A 38 19.06 0.36 -16.86
CA VAL A 38 17.80 -0.11 -16.24
C VAL A 38 17.54 0.55 -14.88
N PHE A 39 18.58 0.82 -14.09
CA PHE A 39 18.44 1.45 -12.77
C PHE A 39 17.98 2.92 -12.83
N ILE A 40 18.14 3.60 -13.97
CA ILE A 40 17.77 5.01 -14.12
C ILE A 40 16.25 5.15 -14.40
N ALA A 41 15.59 4.11 -14.90
CA ALA A 41 14.22 4.20 -15.42
C ALA A 41 13.11 3.98 -14.37
N ILE A 42 13.40 3.33 -13.25
CA ILE A 42 12.41 3.03 -12.20
C ILE A 42 12.86 3.73 -10.93
N ASN A 43 12.00 4.58 -10.37
CA ASN A 43 12.16 5.03 -8.99
C ASN A 43 11.45 4.01 -8.07
N PRO A 44 12.16 2.98 -7.55
CA PRO A 44 11.53 1.91 -6.76
C PRO A 44 10.87 2.47 -5.49
N LEU A 45 11.41 3.55 -4.93
CA LEU A 45 10.86 4.18 -3.74
C LEU A 45 9.46 4.74 -3.99
N GLN A 46 9.26 5.41 -5.13
CA GLN A 46 7.95 5.94 -5.51
C GLN A 46 6.92 4.83 -5.74
N LYS A 47 7.32 3.71 -6.35
CA LYS A 47 6.42 2.55 -6.54
C LYS A 47 6.01 1.91 -5.22
N LEU A 48 6.93 1.81 -4.27
CA LEU A 48 6.61 1.32 -2.93
C LEU A 48 5.69 2.29 -2.15
N GLN A 49 5.86 3.60 -2.31
CA GLN A 49 4.95 4.61 -1.75
C GLN A 49 3.54 4.45 -2.32
N GLN A 50 3.42 4.34 -3.64
CA GLN A 50 2.13 4.12 -4.33
C GLN A 50 1.43 2.84 -3.86
N ALA A 51 2.19 1.75 -3.69
CA ALA A 51 1.63 0.49 -3.18
C ALA A 51 1.08 0.61 -1.75
N ARG A 52 1.81 1.29 -0.84
CA ARG A 52 1.33 1.52 0.53
C ARG A 52 0.13 2.46 0.56
N ASN A 53 0.12 3.50 -0.24
CA ASN A 53 -1.04 4.39 -0.40
C ASN A 53 -2.27 3.65 -0.93
N ALA A 54 -2.09 2.74 -1.88
CA ALA A 54 -3.17 1.88 -2.36
C ALA A 54 -3.71 1.00 -1.22
N GLN A 55 -2.82 0.42 -0.40
CA GLN A 55 -3.23 -0.32 0.80
C GLN A 55 -4.05 0.54 1.76
N ARG A 56 -3.61 1.76 2.06
CA ARG A 56 -4.32 2.69 2.96
C ARG A 56 -5.74 3.00 2.49
N LYS A 57 -5.92 3.23 1.20
CA LYS A 57 -7.24 3.43 0.60
C LYS A 57 -8.12 2.18 0.68
N MET A 58 -7.55 1.01 0.45
CA MET A 58 -8.28 -0.26 0.61
C MET A 58 -8.69 -0.47 2.07
N ASP A 59 -7.83 -0.14 3.02
CA ASP A 59 -8.11 -0.24 4.46
C ASP A 59 -9.22 0.73 4.86
N LEU A 60 -9.16 2.00 4.45
CA LEU A 60 -10.23 2.98 4.68
C LEU A 60 -11.56 2.53 4.10
N GLY A 61 -11.58 2.02 2.87
CA GLY A 61 -12.79 1.48 2.25
C GLY A 61 -13.33 0.24 2.97
N SER A 62 -12.45 -0.66 3.42
CA SER A 62 -12.84 -1.86 4.16
C SER A 62 -13.42 -1.52 5.54
N LEU A 63 -12.78 -0.57 6.25
CA LEU A 63 -13.28 -0.06 7.53
C LEU A 63 -14.63 0.64 7.36
N ALA A 64 -14.79 1.47 6.34
CA ALA A 64 -16.05 2.13 6.03
C ALA A 64 -17.17 1.10 5.80
N ASN A 65 -16.95 0.11 4.93
CA ASN A 65 -17.94 -0.94 4.68
C ASN A 65 -18.29 -1.73 5.94
N ALA A 66 -17.30 -2.01 6.79
CA ALA A 66 -17.52 -2.71 8.05
C ALA A 66 -18.35 -1.87 9.04
N LEU A 67 -18.11 -0.55 9.11
CA LEU A 67 -18.89 0.37 9.94
C LEU A 67 -20.35 0.45 9.47
N GLU A 68 -20.59 0.48 8.16
CA GLU A 68 -21.96 0.43 7.62
C GLU A 68 -22.64 -0.92 7.96
N ALA A 69 -21.93 -2.03 7.82
CA ALA A 69 -22.44 -3.36 8.19
C ALA A 69 -22.76 -3.44 9.70
N TYR A 70 -21.90 -2.88 10.54
CA TYR A 70 -22.12 -2.78 11.98
C TYR A 70 -23.37 -1.96 12.28
N ALA A 71 -23.55 -0.80 11.63
CA ALA A 71 -24.73 0.03 11.83
C ALA A 71 -26.02 -0.72 11.46
N ILE A 72 -26.01 -1.51 10.39
CA ILE A 72 -27.15 -2.36 10.01
C ILE A 72 -27.51 -3.36 11.11
N SER A 73 -26.53 -3.99 11.75
CA SER A 73 -26.75 -4.97 12.83
C SER A 73 -27.04 -4.31 14.20
N HIS A 74 -26.70 -3.03 14.38
CA HIS A 74 -26.79 -2.31 15.65
C HIS A 74 -27.76 -1.12 15.62
N ASN A 75 -28.94 -1.29 15.02
CA ASN A 75 -30.02 -0.29 15.03
C ASN A 75 -29.62 1.08 14.46
N GLY A 76 -28.75 1.10 13.46
CA GLY A 76 -28.24 2.32 12.82
C GLY A 76 -27.19 3.07 13.66
N GLN A 77 -26.64 2.45 14.70
CA GLN A 77 -25.60 3.05 15.54
C GLN A 77 -24.21 2.54 15.15
N TYR A 78 -23.24 3.43 15.11
CA TYR A 78 -21.82 3.10 14.95
C TYR A 78 -21.15 2.84 16.31
N PRO A 79 -19.99 2.15 16.33
CA PRO A 79 -19.16 2.05 17.53
C PRO A 79 -18.83 3.41 18.13
N THR A 80 -19.34 3.72 19.32
CA THR A 80 -19.03 5.03 19.93
C THR A 80 -17.61 5.06 20.49
N THR A 81 -16.92 6.18 20.30
CA THR A 81 -15.69 6.52 21.03
C THR A 81 -15.92 7.66 22.03
N ASN A 82 -17.19 8.00 22.31
CA ASN A 82 -17.57 9.18 23.10
C ASN A 82 -16.90 10.46 22.58
N LEU A 83 -16.85 10.62 21.25
CA LEU A 83 -16.20 11.72 20.54
C LEU A 83 -14.69 11.85 20.78
N ALA A 84 -14.02 10.86 21.40
CA ALA A 84 -12.57 10.79 21.44
C ALA A 84 -12.02 10.30 20.09
N TRP A 85 -10.84 10.79 19.72
CA TRP A 85 -10.06 10.12 18.68
C TRP A 85 -9.47 8.84 19.26
N CYS A 86 -9.50 7.77 18.48
CA CYS A 86 -8.91 6.48 18.80
C CYS A 86 -8.19 5.92 17.58
N GLY A 87 -7.01 5.33 17.80
CA GLY A 87 -6.19 4.71 16.78
C GLY A 87 -5.48 3.46 17.31
N PRO A 88 -4.84 2.69 16.42
CA PRO A 88 -4.20 1.44 16.77
C PRO A 88 -2.99 1.63 17.70
N VAL A 89 -2.51 0.51 18.25
CA VAL A 89 -1.30 0.49 19.11
C VAL A 89 -0.11 1.17 18.45
N GLY A 90 0.42 2.18 19.14
CA GLY A 90 1.52 3.05 18.68
C GLY A 90 1.10 4.31 17.93
N SER A 91 -0.21 4.58 17.80
CA SER A 91 -0.73 5.84 17.26
C SER A 91 -0.76 6.97 18.30
N TYR A 92 -1.06 8.21 17.87
CA TYR A 92 -1.13 9.38 18.74
C TYR A 92 -2.25 9.25 19.78
N TYR A 93 -3.35 8.63 19.34
CA TYR A 93 -4.53 8.35 20.13
C TYR A 93 -4.65 6.83 20.36
N ASP A 94 -3.63 6.22 20.93
CA ASP A 94 -3.59 4.77 21.15
C ASP A 94 -4.74 4.30 22.04
N CYS A 95 -5.71 3.61 21.44
CA CYS A 95 -6.83 2.97 22.13
C CYS A 95 -6.67 1.44 22.17
N GLY A 96 -5.49 0.92 21.88
CA GLY A 96 -5.21 -0.50 21.90
C GLY A 96 -5.48 -1.22 20.58
N GLN A 97 -5.64 -2.55 20.67
CA GLN A 97 -5.90 -3.41 19.52
C GLN A 97 -7.34 -3.28 18.99
N ASP A 98 -8.28 -2.84 19.84
CA ASP A 98 -9.69 -2.64 19.52
C ASP A 98 -10.04 -1.15 19.45
N TRP A 99 -9.28 -0.41 18.64
CA TRP A 99 -9.41 1.05 18.53
C TRP A 99 -10.69 1.51 17.80
N ILE A 100 -11.45 0.57 17.21
CA ILE A 100 -12.84 0.74 16.80
C ILE A 100 -13.67 -0.29 17.57
N PRO A 101 -14.26 0.10 18.72
CA PRO A 101 -14.84 -0.85 19.66
C PRO A 101 -15.89 -1.76 19.04
N GLY A 102 -15.81 -3.06 19.31
CA GLY A 102 -16.86 -4.01 18.94
C GLY A 102 -16.83 -4.47 17.48
N LEU A 103 -16.20 -3.75 16.55
CA LEU A 103 -16.22 -4.06 15.11
C LEU A 103 -15.60 -5.43 14.76
N VAL A 104 -14.62 -5.89 15.54
CA VAL A 104 -14.04 -7.23 15.40
C VAL A 104 -14.91 -8.29 16.09
N ILE A 105 -15.51 -7.95 17.22
CA ILE A 105 -16.29 -8.86 18.06
C ILE A 105 -17.62 -9.21 17.36
N SER A 106 -18.25 -8.25 16.69
CA SER A 106 -19.48 -8.46 15.92
C SER A 106 -19.23 -9.17 14.57
N GLY A 107 -17.97 -9.30 14.15
CA GLY A 107 -17.55 -10.17 13.05
C GLY A 107 -17.50 -9.52 11.66
N GLU A 108 -17.73 -8.21 11.56
CA GLU A 108 -17.65 -7.43 10.32
C GLU A 108 -16.21 -7.30 9.83
N LEU A 109 -15.23 -7.39 10.76
CA LEU A 109 -13.81 -7.50 10.44
C LEU A 109 -13.13 -8.59 11.26
N LYS A 110 -12.19 -9.31 10.62
CA LYS A 110 -11.36 -10.30 11.31
C LYS A 110 -10.36 -9.65 12.26
N THR A 111 -9.78 -8.51 11.85
CA THR A 111 -8.80 -7.72 12.60
C THR A 111 -8.86 -6.29 12.12
N LEU A 112 -8.65 -5.32 13.01
CA LEU A 112 -8.49 -3.92 12.58
C LEU A 112 -7.14 -3.74 11.87
N PRO A 113 -7.11 -3.02 10.73
CA PRO A 113 -5.88 -2.79 9.99
C PRO A 113 -4.94 -1.86 10.77
N LYS A 114 -3.66 -1.94 10.42
CA LYS A 114 -2.61 -1.08 10.93
C LYS A 114 -1.88 -0.46 9.76
N ASP A 115 -1.55 0.83 9.86
CA ASP A 115 -0.82 1.51 8.80
C ASP A 115 0.50 0.80 8.48
N PRO A 116 0.85 0.59 7.19
CA PRO A 116 2.09 -0.09 6.78
C PRO A 116 3.38 0.53 7.31
N LYS A 117 3.35 1.79 7.78
CA LYS A 117 4.47 2.54 8.36
C LYS A 117 4.05 3.26 9.64
N THR A 118 3.58 2.50 10.62
CA THR A 118 3.28 3.07 11.94
C THR A 118 4.54 3.69 12.56
N GLY A 119 4.43 4.94 13.03
CA GLY A 119 5.52 5.64 13.74
C GLY A 119 6.61 6.26 12.85
N GLN A 120 6.35 6.44 11.55
CA GLN A 120 7.25 7.15 10.62
C GLN A 120 6.49 8.32 9.98
N SER A 121 6.87 9.57 10.28
CA SER A 121 6.19 10.76 9.73
C SER A 121 6.62 11.10 8.31
N PHE A 122 5.66 11.56 7.51
CA PHE A 122 5.86 12.13 6.19
C PHE A 122 5.47 13.60 6.18
N LEU A 123 6.19 14.41 5.38
CA LEU A 123 5.81 15.79 5.16
C LEU A 123 4.38 15.88 4.62
N PRO A 124 3.57 16.86 5.05
CA PRO A 124 3.96 18.03 5.86
C PRO A 124 3.88 17.80 7.39
N CYS A 125 3.50 16.61 7.87
CA CYS A 125 3.46 16.32 9.30
C CYS A 125 4.87 16.09 9.84
N ASN A 126 5.34 16.98 10.71
CA ASN A 126 6.69 16.97 11.28
C ASN A 126 6.72 16.42 12.73
N ASP A 127 5.59 15.99 13.27
CA ASP A 127 5.51 15.32 14.56
C ASP A 127 5.56 13.79 14.40
N SER A 128 6.63 13.19 14.91
CA SER A 128 6.92 11.75 14.85
C SER A 128 5.95 10.85 15.65
N ARG A 129 4.73 11.29 15.95
CA ARG A 129 3.91 10.74 17.06
C ARG A 129 2.40 10.63 16.80
N SER A 130 1.86 10.44 15.62
CA SER A 130 1.99 9.15 14.94
C SER A 130 1.09 9.13 13.70
N VAL A 131 1.70 8.71 12.62
CA VAL A 131 1.03 8.37 11.37
C VAL A 131 0.13 7.14 11.54
N GLY A 132 -1.07 7.20 10.97
CA GLY A 132 -1.91 6.03 10.74
C GLY A 132 -3.40 6.28 10.93
N TYR A 133 -4.16 5.19 11.07
CA TYR A 133 -5.61 5.26 11.12
C TYR A 133 -6.12 5.83 12.43
N LEU A 134 -7.10 6.74 12.35
CA LEU A 134 -7.85 7.24 13.50
C LEU A 134 -9.35 7.09 13.24
N TYR A 135 -10.09 6.87 14.31
CA TYR A 135 -11.53 6.75 14.35
C TYR A 135 -12.10 7.65 15.44
N ARG A 136 -13.24 8.28 15.15
CA ARG A 136 -14.00 9.07 16.09
C ARG A 136 -15.47 8.85 15.81
N SER A 137 -16.28 8.69 16.86
CA SER A 137 -17.73 8.56 16.74
C SER A 137 -18.48 9.03 17.99
N ASN A 138 -19.70 9.53 17.77
CA ASN A 138 -20.69 9.82 18.81
C ASN A 138 -21.81 8.76 18.87
N GLY A 139 -21.70 7.66 18.11
CA GLY A 139 -22.74 6.64 17.96
C GLY A 139 -23.69 6.83 16.76
N THR A 140 -23.87 8.07 16.29
CA THR A 140 -24.72 8.38 15.12
C THR A 140 -23.91 8.69 13.87
N ASP A 141 -22.77 9.35 14.06
CA ASP A 141 -21.84 9.77 13.03
C ASP A 141 -20.45 9.25 13.35
N TYR A 142 -19.62 9.14 12.32
CA TYR A 142 -18.22 8.77 12.48
C TYR A 142 -17.31 9.52 11.52
N LYS A 143 -16.03 9.61 11.90
CA LYS A 143 -14.94 9.99 11.01
C LYS A 143 -13.82 8.95 11.13
N LEU A 144 -13.42 8.41 9.99
CA LEU A 144 -12.16 7.71 9.78
C LEU A 144 -11.15 8.67 9.14
N LEU A 145 -9.93 8.64 9.64
CA LEU A 145 -8.80 9.35 9.07
C LEU A 145 -7.66 8.37 8.82
N ASP A 146 -6.96 8.57 7.72
CA ASP A 146 -5.56 8.19 7.59
C ASP A 146 -4.73 9.45 7.87
N HIS A 147 -4.35 9.59 9.15
CA HIS A 147 -3.71 10.77 9.71
C HIS A 147 -2.22 10.77 9.37
N CYS A 148 -1.78 11.72 8.54
CA CYS A 148 -0.37 11.87 8.15
C CYS A 148 0.24 10.62 7.47
N GLY A 149 -0.58 9.69 7.00
CA GLY A 149 -0.15 8.45 6.34
C GLY A 149 0.05 8.49 4.84
N PRO A 150 -0.70 9.29 4.05
CA PRO A 150 -0.50 9.33 2.62
C PRO A 150 0.92 9.80 2.26
N GLU A 151 1.66 8.93 1.58
CA GLU A 151 3.04 9.21 1.16
C GLU A 151 3.03 9.97 -0.17
N CYS A 152 3.61 11.16 -0.19
CA CYS A 152 3.60 12.07 -1.33
C CYS A 152 5.01 12.40 -1.81
N SER A 153 5.15 12.57 -3.13
CA SER A 153 6.31 13.27 -3.69
C SER A 153 6.04 14.77 -3.83
N ASP A 154 4.78 15.17 -3.95
CA ASP A 154 4.28 16.54 -3.87
C ASP A 154 3.09 16.61 -2.90
N CYS A 155 3.36 17.10 -1.70
CA CYS A 155 2.40 17.15 -0.59
C CYS A 155 1.56 18.44 -0.59
N THR A 156 1.53 19.18 -1.71
CA THR A 156 0.68 20.36 -1.86
C THR A 156 -0.75 19.99 -2.24
N LEU A 157 -1.69 20.92 -2.02
CA LEU A 157 -3.07 20.74 -2.47
C LEU A 157 -3.10 20.69 -4.00
N GLY A 158 -3.68 19.64 -4.57
CA GLY A 158 -3.68 19.39 -6.00
C GLY A 158 -2.41 18.68 -6.50
N GLY A 159 -1.49 18.32 -5.61
CA GLY A 159 -0.32 17.50 -5.89
C GLY A 159 -0.67 16.04 -6.23
N ASP A 160 0.34 15.17 -6.21
CA ASP A 160 0.18 13.77 -6.62
C ASP A 160 -0.78 12.97 -5.71
N THR A 161 -0.84 13.34 -4.45
CA THR A 161 -1.50 12.58 -3.37
C THR A 161 -2.79 13.24 -2.88
N TYR A 162 -2.84 14.57 -2.79
CA TYR A 162 -3.96 15.30 -2.21
C TYR A 162 -4.79 16.01 -3.29
N LYS A 163 -5.52 15.21 -4.08
CA LYS A 163 -6.40 15.70 -5.13
C LYS A 163 -7.80 15.89 -4.60
N THR A 164 -8.44 17.01 -4.93
CA THR A 164 -9.85 17.26 -4.57
C THR A 164 -10.83 16.30 -5.23
N THR A 165 -10.39 15.58 -6.27
CA THR A 165 -11.14 14.52 -6.95
C THR A 165 -10.96 13.14 -6.33
N ASP A 166 -10.07 13.00 -5.34
CA ASP A 166 -9.87 11.74 -4.62
C ASP A 166 -11.10 11.47 -3.73
N PRO A 167 -11.73 10.29 -3.78
CA PRO A 167 -12.86 9.96 -2.91
C PRO A 167 -12.52 10.03 -1.43
N PHE A 168 -11.24 9.90 -1.07
CA PHE A 168 -10.78 10.01 0.31
C PHE A 168 -10.22 11.40 0.66
N TYR A 169 -10.43 12.41 -0.19
CA TYR A 169 -9.99 13.78 0.08
C TYR A 169 -10.63 14.32 1.36
N ASP A 170 -9.81 14.90 2.24
CA ASP A 170 -10.29 15.62 3.42
C ASP A 170 -10.22 17.14 3.21
N PRO A 171 -11.35 17.84 3.06
CA PRO A 171 -11.36 19.30 2.92
C PRO A 171 -10.88 20.02 4.19
N THR A 172 -10.99 19.38 5.36
CA THR A 172 -10.51 19.95 6.64
C THR A 172 -9.00 19.78 6.81
N ARG A 173 -8.39 18.83 6.09
CA ARG A 173 -6.97 18.44 6.19
C ARG A 173 -6.36 18.28 4.80
N PRO A 174 -6.39 19.35 3.98
CA PRO A 174 -6.27 19.27 2.53
C PRO A 174 -4.91 18.81 2.01
N THR A 175 -3.89 18.70 2.86
CA THR A 175 -2.50 18.42 2.46
C THR A 175 -1.83 17.34 3.29
N TRP A 176 -2.56 16.66 4.16
CA TRP A 176 -1.92 15.77 5.14
C TRP A 176 -2.77 14.61 5.65
N ALA A 177 -4.04 14.50 5.25
CA ALA A 177 -4.85 13.35 5.60
C ALA A 177 -5.77 12.92 4.46
N TRP A 178 -6.10 11.63 4.49
CA TRP A 178 -7.26 11.08 3.81
C TRP A 178 -8.33 10.74 4.83
N GLN A 179 -9.58 10.63 4.36
CA GLN A 179 -10.72 10.42 5.24
C GLN A 179 -11.83 9.59 4.61
N HIS A 180 -12.66 9.01 5.46
CA HIS A 180 -14.00 8.55 5.13
C HIS A 180 -14.90 8.83 6.33
N SER A 181 -16.13 9.28 6.11
CA SER A 181 -16.99 9.67 7.23
C SER A 181 -18.47 9.54 6.87
N SER A 182 -19.30 9.48 7.89
CA SER A 182 -20.72 9.81 7.74
C SER A 182 -20.89 11.31 7.42
N SER A 183 -22.10 11.72 7.06
CA SER A 183 -22.40 13.11 6.71
C SER A 183 -22.19 14.09 7.86
N GLY A 184 -22.59 13.75 9.08
CA GLY A 184 -22.38 14.59 10.27
C GLY A 184 -20.94 14.53 10.82
N GLY A 185 -20.19 13.49 10.47
CA GLY A 185 -18.79 13.32 10.88
C GLY A 185 -17.77 14.06 10.01
N ALA A 186 -18.15 14.49 8.80
CA ALA A 186 -17.21 15.02 7.80
C ALA A 186 -16.38 16.21 8.27
N GLY A 187 -16.93 17.07 9.14
CA GLY A 187 -16.28 18.27 9.64
C GLY A 187 -15.41 18.10 10.89
N TRP A 188 -15.26 16.88 11.42
CA TRP A 188 -14.50 16.61 12.64
C TRP A 188 -12.99 16.61 12.46
#